data_AF-A0A536A9E0-F1
#
_entry.id   AF-A0A536A9E0-F1
#
_cell.length_a   1.000
_cell.length_b   1.000
_cell.length_c   1.000
_cell.angle_alpha   90.00
_cell.angle_beta   90.00
_cell.angle_gamma   90.00
#
_symmetry.space_group_name_H-M   'P 1'
#
loop_
_entity.id
_entity.type
_entity.pdbx_description
1 polymer ?
#
loop_
_entity_poly.entity_id
_entity_poly.type
_entity_poly.pdbx_seq_one_letter_code
_entity_poly.pdbx_strand_id
1 'polypeptide(L)' 'MNAYFWRTDENIVHHMRGESVADVRERIAVTHGDAVARRAVITSLDTPRADTSKPADSKSAAA' A
#
# COMPACT_ATOMS: atom_id res chain seq x y z
N MET A 1 -6.69 5.41 -6.67
CA MET A 1 -6.64 4.25 -5.74
C MET A 1 -5.29 4.28 -5.06
N ASN A 2 -5.28 4.37 -3.73
CA ASN A 2 -4.07 4.65 -2.95
C ASN A 2 -3.54 3.37 -2.30
N ALA A 3 -2.25 3.36 -2.01
CA ALA A 3 -1.60 2.29 -1.29
C ALA A 3 -1.36 2.72 0.16
N TYR A 4 -1.53 1.80 1.09
CA TYR A 4 -1.36 2.03 2.53
C TYR A 4 -0.61 0.86 3.15
N PHE A 5 0.28 1.16 4.09
CA PHE A 5 0.72 0.18 5.07
C PHE A 5 -0.07 0.35 6.36
N TRP A 6 -0.35 -0.76 7.04
CA TRP A 6 -0.82 -0.70 8.41
C TRP A 6 -0.07 -1.69 9.29
N ARG A 7 0.05 -1.35 10.58
CA ARG A 7 0.71 -2.18 11.60
C ARG A 7 0.02 -2.05 12.96
N THR A 8 0.19 -3.07 13.78
CA THR A 8 -0.12 -3.06 15.23
C THR A 8 1.16 -3.16 16.05
N ASP A 9 1.05 -2.98 17.38
CA ASP A 9 2.15 -3.15 18.34
C ASP A 9 2.87 -4.52 18.20
N GLU A 10 2.16 -5.54 17.69
CA GLU A 10 2.66 -6.90 17.50
C GLU A 10 3.39 -7.11 16.16
N ASN A 11 3.80 -6.01 15.50
CA ASN A 11 4.84 -5.99 14.46
C ASN A 11 4.53 -6.67 13.11
N ILE A 12 3.28 -6.75 12.69
CA ILE A 12 2.96 -7.17 11.31
C ILE A 12 2.63 -5.95 10.45
N VAL A 13 3.49 -5.66 9.47
CA VAL A 13 3.25 -4.63 8.45
C VAL A 13 2.50 -5.26 7.28
N HIS A 14 1.26 -4.86 7.09
CA HIS A 14 0.41 -5.35 6.00
C HIS A 14 0.21 -4.25 4.94
N HIS A 15 0.41 -4.61 3.67
CA HIS A 15 0.09 -3.74 2.53
C HIS A 15 -1.39 -3.88 2.17
N MET A 16 -2.09 -2.75 2.01
CA MET A 16 -3.47 -2.73 1.57
C MET A 16 -3.72 -1.58 0.58
N ARG A 17 -4.63 -1.79 -0.37
CA ARG A 17 -5.15 -0.71 -1.23
C ARG A 17 -6.51 -0.26 -0.73
N GLY A 18 -6.72 1.04 -0.74
CA GLY A 18 -7.98 1.65 -0.36
C GLY A 18 -8.15 3.03 -1.00
N GLU A 19 -9.34 3.58 -0.84
CA GLU A 19 -9.66 4.94 -1.31
C GLU A 19 -9.23 6.00 -0.29
N SER A 20 -9.33 5.65 0.99
CA SER A 20 -9.01 6.52 2.12
C SER A 20 -8.55 5.71 3.33
N VAL A 21 -7.98 6.38 4.33
CA VAL A 21 -7.63 5.75 5.61
C VAL A 21 -8.87 5.16 6.31
N ALA A 22 -10.05 5.79 6.16
CA ALA A 22 -11.29 5.29 6.72
C ALA A 22 -11.71 3.95 6.08
N ASP A 23 -11.67 3.85 4.75
CA ASP A 23 -11.93 2.62 3.99
C ASP A 23 -10.95 1.51 4.37
N VAL A 24 -9.65 1.84 4.49
CA VAL A 24 -8.65 0.85 4.96
C VAL A 24 -8.93 0.38 6.38
N ARG A 25 -9.32 1.29 7.29
CA ARG A 25 -9.65 0.94 8.68
C ARG A 25 -10.88 0.05 8.77
N GLU A 26 -11.91 0.31 7.97
CA GLU A 26 -13.11 -0.53 7.88
C GLU A 26 -12.74 -1.95 7.41
N ARG A 27 -11.89 -2.09 6.39
CA ARG A 27 -11.43 -3.41 5.91
C ARG A 27 -10.62 -4.15 6.96
N ILE A 28 -9.80 -3.45 7.74
CA ILE A 28 -9.09 -4.04 8.87
C ILE A 28 -10.09 -4.54 9.91
N ALA A 29 -11.15 -3.78 10.20
CA ALA A 29 -12.19 -4.18 11.15
C ALA A 29 -12.95 -5.43 10.69
N VAL A 30 -13.31 -5.49 9.41
CA VAL A 30 -13.99 -6.66 8.80
C VAL A 30 -13.12 -7.91 8.86
N THR A 31 -11.81 -7.78 8.63
CA THR A 31 -10.91 -8.95 8.48
C THR A 31 -10.29 -9.39 9.82
N HIS A 32 -9.94 -8.45 10.68
CA HIS A 32 -9.17 -8.69 11.90
C HIS A 32 -9.90 -8.26 13.19
N GLY A 33 -11.07 -7.63 13.08
CA GLY A 33 -11.88 -7.15 14.19
C GLY A 33 -11.63 -5.69 14.57
N ASP A 34 -12.65 -5.06 15.15
CA ASP A 34 -12.64 -3.64 15.57
C ASP A 34 -11.50 -3.27 16.52
N ALA A 35 -11.14 -4.18 17.44
CA ALA A 35 -10.06 -3.92 18.40
C ALA A 35 -8.71 -3.73 17.68
N VAL A 36 -8.45 -4.54 16.66
CA VAL A 36 -7.26 -4.44 15.81
C VAL A 36 -7.32 -3.17 14.97
N ALA A 37 -8.47 -2.91 14.34
CA ALA A 37 -8.66 -1.73 13.50
C ALA A 37 -8.46 -0.42 14.27
N ARG A 38 -8.89 -0.35 15.54
CA ARG A 38 -8.67 0.83 16.40
C ARG A 38 -7.20 1.07 16.69
N ARG A 39 -6.44 0.02 16.97
CA ARG A 39 -5.00 0.08 17.29
C ARG A 39 -4.09 0.21 16.08
N ALA A 40 -4.60 -0.10 14.89
CA ALA A 40 -3.82 -0.02 13.65
C ALA A 40 -3.31 1.40 13.39
N VAL A 41 -2.00 1.52 13.19
CA VAL A 41 -1.36 2.71 12.64
C VAL A 41 -1.34 2.55 11.12
N ILE A 42 -2.04 3.43 10.41
CA ILE A 42 -2.18 3.38 8.95
C ILE A 42 -1.37 4.53 8.35
N THR A 43 -0.48 4.20 7.42
CA THR A 43 0.41 5.15 6.75
C THR A 43 0.15 5.06 5.26
N SER A 44 -0.18 6.19 4.64
CA SER A 44 -0.25 6.30 3.19
C SER A 44 1.13 6.04 2.61
N LEU A 45 1.19 5.16 1.62
CA LEU A 45 2.31 5.11 0.72
C LEU A 45 2.04 6.13 -0.37
N ASP A 46 2.79 7.22 -0.36
CA ASP A 46 3.07 7.94 -1.60
C ASP A 46 3.73 6.93 -2.53
N THR A 47 2.92 6.26 -3.34
CA THR A 47 3.42 5.63 -4.55
C THR A 47 3.85 6.80 -5.42
N PRO A 48 5.16 7.06 -5.63
CA PRO A 48 5.55 7.86 -6.77
C PRO A 48 4.86 7.20 -7.95
N ARG A 49 4.00 7.95 -8.64
CA ARG A 49 3.43 7.51 -9.91
C ARG A 49 4.63 7.01 -10.69
N ALA A 50 4.72 5.72 -10.93
CA ALA A 50 5.79 5.19 -11.77
C ALA A 50 5.62 5.94 -13.09
N ASP A 51 6.51 6.89 -13.32
CA ASP A 51 6.63 7.57 -14.60
C ASP A 51 7.11 6.46 -15.52
N THR A 52 6.16 5.77 -16.17
CA THR A 52 6.46 4.74 -17.16
C THR A 52 7.02 5.36 -18.45
N SER A 53 7.41 6.63 -18.42
CA SER A 53 8.17 7.34 -19.43
C SER A 53 9.62 6.88 -19.46
N LYS A 54 9.84 5.59 -19.70
CA LYS A 54 11.13 5.10 -20.21
C LYS A 54 10.88 4.58 -21.62
N PRO A 55 11.34 5.26 -22.68
CA PRO A 55 11.43 4.61 -23.97
C PRO A 55 12.38 3.42 -23.78
N ALA A 56 11.94 2.24 -24.20
CA ALA A 56 12.78 1.06 -24.25
C ALA A 56 13.83 1.23 -25.36
N ASP A 57 14.78 2.14 -25.18
CA ASP A 57 16.03 2.13 -25.92
C ASP A 57 16.93 1.09 -25.27
N SER A 58 16.89 -0.11 -25.80
CA SER A 58 17.98 -1.07 -25.68
C SER A 58 18.28 -1.58 -27.08
N LYS A 59 19.05 -0.76 -27.78
CA LYS A 59 19.89 -1.11 -28.92
C LYS A 59 20.76 -2.31 -28.51
N SER A 60 20.37 -3.52 -28.90
CA SER A 60 21.31 -4.64 -28.97
C SER A 60 22.08 -4.54 -30.27
N ALA A 61 23.35 -4.18 -30.13
CA ALA A 61 24.36 -4.33 -31.15
C ALA A 61 24.88 -5.77 -31.21
N ALA A 62 25.41 -6.12 -32.39
CA ALA A 62 26.36 -7.19 -32.71
C ALA A 62 25.80 -8.63 -32.89
N ALA A 63 25.71 -9.03 -34.16
CA ALA A 63 26.40 -10.20 -34.70
C ALA A 63 26.75 -9.94 -36.17
#